data_AF-A0A5N5RIN0-F1
#
_entry.id   AF-A0A5N5RIN0-F1
#
_cell.length_a   1.000
_cell.length_b   1.000
_cell.length_c   1.000
_cell.angle_alpha   90.00
_cell.angle_beta   90.00
_cell.angle_gamma   90.00
#
_symmetry.space_group_name_H-M   'P 1'
#
loop_
_entity.id
_entity.type
_entity.pdbx_description
1 polymer ?
#
loop_
_entity_poly.entity_id
_entity_poly.type
_entity_poly.pdbx_seq_one_letter_code
_entity_poly.pdbx_strand_id
1 'polypeptide(L)'
;MAYSSRLRAGIGAVRGALASIGIERQGERFAAHGEHAPSADAPLVLVACSGGRDSMALAALCGIVCPTLGVRCGAIVIDHGMQAGSRQVAEEAAQRCRSLGLDPALVRSVEVRDDGHGMEAAARDARYRAICAEARRMHAAAVMLAHTRDDQAETMLLGLLRSPGVDALSGMPAVSVRGGVTLVRPLLTLSRDQTTGICRDLGIAWWDDPTNGDGESGPLDSRFPLRSRIRHDLVPMLNRFAGFDVTDRLTRAAALSRMDKSYLDERADEAMSRAVLSCSLQRIDDGPDRGCGGDGDGEEGGEEGPRLVLEAVVRSQHGNPLVSGLLRDGDVLALSAVTLSREHPAIRLRALARSLTAIGVEASAAQIAAVDALIVRWHGQGPVSLPSGYSAFRQKHVIRVCQYGGHANR
;
A
#
# COMPACT_ATOMS: atom_id res chain seq x y z
N MET A 1 13.25 25.76 24.18
CA MET A 1 11.89 25.32 24.60
C MET A 1 11.92 23.82 24.82
N ALA A 2 11.41 23.32 25.94
CA ALA A 2 11.25 21.88 26.12
C ALA A 2 10.11 21.39 25.23
N TYR A 3 10.37 20.39 24.39
CA TYR A 3 9.32 19.79 23.55
C TYR A 3 8.27 19.09 24.41
N SER A 4 7.00 19.28 24.07
CA SER A 4 5.88 18.55 24.69
C SER A 4 6.07 17.04 24.52
N SER A 5 5.40 16.23 25.35
CA SER A 5 5.48 14.76 25.26
C SER A 5 5.07 14.24 23.88
N ARG A 6 3.99 14.78 23.31
CA ARG A 6 3.51 14.45 21.95
C ARG A 6 4.48 14.87 20.86
N LEU A 7 5.11 16.04 20.98
CA LEU A 7 6.11 16.48 20.01
C LEU A 7 7.36 15.60 20.05
N ARG A 8 7.82 15.19 21.24
CA ARG A 8 8.90 14.20 21.39
C ARG A 8 8.53 12.85 20.77
N ALA A 9 7.29 12.38 20.98
CA ALA A 9 6.81 11.15 20.37
C ALA A 9 6.80 11.22 18.83
N GLY A 10 6.30 12.32 18.26
CA GLY A 10 6.30 12.55 16.81
C GLY A 10 7.70 12.63 16.21
N ILE A 11 8.63 13.33 16.88
CA ILE A 11 10.05 13.40 16.46
C ILE A 11 10.68 12.01 16.46
N GLY A 12 10.44 11.23 17.52
CA GLY A 12 10.91 9.85 17.62
C GLY A 12 10.36 8.95 16.52
N ALA A 13 9.07 9.09 16.21
CA ALA A 13 8.40 8.32 15.17
C ALA A 13 8.96 8.60 13.76
N VAL A 14 9.17 9.87 13.41
CA VAL A 14 9.80 10.24 12.12
C VAL A 14 11.25 9.76 12.03
N ARG A 15 12.05 9.92 13.10
CA ARG A 15 13.42 9.40 13.13
C ARG A 15 13.47 7.89 12.96
N GLY A 16 12.63 7.15 13.69
CA GLY A 16 12.57 5.69 13.59
C GLY A 16 12.14 5.21 12.21
N ALA A 17 11.17 5.91 11.59
CA ALA A 17 10.71 5.60 10.24
C ALA A 17 11.81 5.82 9.19
N LEU A 18 12.57 6.92 9.27
CA LEU A 18 13.73 7.16 8.39
C LEU A 18 14.81 6.08 8.57
N ALA A 19 15.13 5.73 9.82
CA ALA A 19 16.12 4.68 10.10
C ALA A 19 15.68 3.31 9.54
N SER A 20 14.38 2.96 9.62
CA SER A 20 13.87 1.69 9.10
C SER A 20 14.01 1.52 7.59
N ILE A 21 14.21 2.61 6.84
CA ILE A 21 14.47 2.59 5.40
C ILE A 21 15.94 2.92 5.07
N GLY A 22 16.84 2.85 6.06
CA GLY A 22 18.28 3.06 5.89
C GLY A 22 18.69 4.53 5.74
N ILE A 23 17.81 5.49 6.03
CA ILE A 23 18.17 6.92 6.03
C ILE A 23 18.68 7.30 7.41
N GLU A 24 20.01 7.43 7.50
CA GLU A 24 20.71 7.81 8.73
C GLU A 24 21.26 9.25 8.66
N ARG A 25 22.01 9.66 9.69
CA ARG A 25 22.64 10.98 9.76
C ARG A 25 23.76 11.08 8.70
N GLN A 26 23.71 12.11 7.86
CA GLN A 26 24.62 12.33 6.73
C GLN A 26 25.99 12.93 7.12
N GLY A 27 26.36 12.96 8.41
CA GLY A 27 27.65 13.45 8.89
C GLY A 27 27.64 13.99 10.33
N GLU A 28 28.82 14.10 10.94
CA GLU A 28 28.99 14.52 12.35
C GLU A 28 28.51 15.94 12.63
N ARG A 29 28.60 16.86 11.65
CA ARG A 29 28.12 18.24 11.81
C ARG A 29 26.65 18.32 12.22
N PHE A 30 25.83 17.37 11.75
CA PHE A 30 24.41 17.29 12.07
C PHE A 30 24.12 16.72 13.48
N ALA A 31 25.15 16.26 14.20
CA ALA A 31 25.06 15.94 15.62
C ALA A 31 25.21 17.18 16.51
N ALA A 32 25.83 18.25 16.01
CA ALA A 32 26.02 19.49 16.74
C ALA A 32 24.81 20.43 16.59
N HIS A 33 24.53 21.19 17.65
CA HIS A 33 23.54 22.27 17.59
C HIS A 33 24.01 23.37 16.63
N GLY A 34 23.15 23.80 15.70
CA GLY A 34 23.43 24.86 14.74
C GLY A 34 22.54 24.77 13.50
N GLU A 35 22.62 25.79 12.63
CA GLU A 35 22.01 25.75 11.30
C GLU A 35 22.94 25.03 10.34
N HIS A 36 22.50 23.88 9.83
CA HIS A 36 23.25 23.08 8.86
C HIS A 36 22.38 22.85 7.64
N ALA A 37 22.91 23.13 6.46
CA ALA A 37 22.25 22.78 5.22
C ALA A 37 22.59 21.33 4.83
N PRO A 38 21.61 20.51 4.39
CA PRO A 38 21.90 19.23 3.77
C PRO A 38 22.69 19.44 2.48
N SER A 39 23.52 18.45 2.12
CA SER A 39 24.25 18.48 0.85
C SER A 39 23.28 18.32 -0.33
N ALA A 40 23.65 18.78 -1.53
CA ALA A 40 22.80 18.66 -2.71
C ALA A 40 22.51 17.20 -3.10
N ASP A 41 23.47 16.31 -2.85
CA ASP A 41 23.42 14.86 -3.06
C ASP A 41 22.83 14.08 -1.87
N ALA A 42 22.46 14.75 -0.78
CA ALA A 42 21.80 14.09 0.34
C ALA A 42 20.42 13.52 -0.08
N PRO A 43 19.97 12.43 0.55
CA PRO A 43 18.69 11.80 0.21
C PRO A 43 17.54 12.80 0.39
N LEU A 44 16.60 12.78 -0.56
CA LEU A 44 15.39 13.58 -0.54
C LEU A 44 14.21 12.75 -0.05
N VAL A 45 13.51 13.23 0.97
CA VAL A 45 12.21 12.68 1.41
C VAL A 45 11.10 13.68 1.14
N LEU A 46 9.95 13.21 0.68
CA LEU A 46 8.81 14.05 0.34
C LEU A 46 7.65 13.77 1.29
N VAL A 47 7.01 14.80 1.81
CA VAL A 47 5.76 14.66 2.58
C VAL A 47 4.58 14.81 1.63
N ALA A 48 3.70 13.80 1.54
CA ALA A 48 2.42 13.96 0.87
C ALA A 48 1.49 14.77 1.78
N CYS A 49 1.28 16.04 1.44
CA CYS A 49 0.55 16.99 2.28
C CYS A 49 -0.80 17.32 1.66
N SER A 50 -1.90 17.00 2.35
CA SER A 50 -3.25 17.39 1.91
C SER A 50 -3.66 18.77 2.41
N GLY A 51 -2.84 19.41 3.27
CA GLY A 51 -3.22 20.62 4.01
C GLY A 51 -4.07 20.33 5.26
N GLY A 52 -4.50 19.08 5.43
CA GLY A 52 -5.20 18.60 6.61
C GLY A 52 -4.28 18.42 7.81
N ARG A 53 -4.90 18.33 8.99
CA ARG A 53 -4.25 18.33 10.30
C ARG A 53 -3.07 17.36 10.44
N ASP A 54 -3.30 16.08 10.16
CA ASP A 54 -2.28 15.04 10.31
C ASP A 54 -1.09 15.27 9.36
N SER A 55 -1.38 15.70 8.13
CA SER A 55 -0.35 15.99 7.12
C SER A 55 0.48 17.23 7.44
N MET A 56 -0.13 18.25 8.03
CA MET A 56 0.56 19.43 8.53
C MET A 56 1.44 19.11 9.75
N ALA A 57 0.95 18.25 10.66
CA ALA A 57 1.76 17.75 11.77
C ALA A 57 2.99 16.97 11.27
N LEU A 58 2.79 16.06 10.30
CA LEU A 58 3.89 15.33 9.68
C LEU A 58 4.89 16.25 9.00
N ALA A 59 4.42 17.23 8.21
CA ALA A 59 5.28 18.21 7.56
C ALA A 59 6.17 18.94 8.58
N ALA A 60 5.59 19.42 9.68
CA ALA A 60 6.34 20.11 10.71
C ALA A 60 7.35 19.20 11.43
N LEU A 61 6.96 17.96 11.74
CA LEU A 61 7.88 16.98 12.32
C LEU A 61 9.05 16.68 11.38
N CYS A 62 8.80 16.53 10.07
CA CYS A 62 9.84 16.35 9.07
C CYS A 62 10.75 17.59 8.95
N GLY A 63 10.19 18.80 9.00
CA GLY A 63 10.95 20.05 9.03
C GLY A 63 11.85 20.19 10.25
N ILE A 64 11.49 19.58 11.38
CA ILE A 64 12.34 19.50 12.58
C ILE A 64 13.40 18.40 12.46
N VAL A 65 13.02 17.21 11.96
CA VAL A 65 13.88 16.01 12.01
C VAL A 65 14.90 15.99 10.88
N CYS A 66 14.51 16.27 9.64
CA CYS A 66 15.38 16.08 8.47
C CYS A 66 16.66 16.94 8.52
N PRO A 67 16.60 18.24 8.94
CA PRO A 67 17.81 19.05 9.09
C PRO A 67 18.82 18.46 10.08
N THR A 68 18.35 17.88 11.19
CA THR A 68 19.22 17.24 12.21
C THR A 68 19.85 15.92 11.73
N LEU A 69 19.42 15.42 10.58
CA LEU A 69 19.99 14.25 9.92
C LEU A 69 20.80 14.64 8.68
N GLY A 70 20.73 15.90 8.23
CA GLY A 70 21.31 16.32 6.96
C GLY A 70 20.57 15.77 5.74
N VAL A 71 19.28 15.44 5.90
CA VAL A 71 18.40 14.90 4.85
C VAL A 71 17.62 16.05 4.22
N ARG A 72 17.45 16.03 2.89
CA ARG A 72 16.62 17.01 2.18
C ARG A 72 15.15 16.64 2.37
N CYS A 73 14.30 17.64 2.62
CA CYS A 73 12.87 17.39 2.83
C CYS A 73 12.03 18.35 1.98
N GLY A 74 11.12 17.78 1.18
CA GLY A 74 10.14 18.52 0.40
C GLY A 74 8.70 18.08 0.70
N ALA A 75 7.74 18.67 0.01
CA ALA A 75 6.32 18.33 0.08
C ALA A 75 5.71 18.19 -1.32
N ILE A 76 4.74 17.29 -1.45
CA ILE A 76 3.84 17.20 -2.61
C ILE A 76 2.41 17.41 -2.11
N VAL A 77 1.73 18.39 -2.69
CA VAL A 77 0.31 18.67 -2.48
C VAL A 77 -0.44 18.30 -3.75
N ILE A 78 -1.45 17.45 -3.63
CA ILE A 78 -2.30 17.06 -4.75
C ILE A 78 -3.63 17.82 -4.66
N ASP A 79 -3.94 18.56 -5.71
CA ASP A 79 -5.23 19.20 -5.94
C ASP A 79 -6.09 18.29 -6.82
N HIS A 80 -7.21 17.83 -6.29
CA HIS A 80 -8.13 16.93 -6.98
C HIS A 80 -9.19 17.65 -7.81
N GLY A 81 -9.26 18.99 -7.76
CA GLY A 81 -10.26 19.76 -8.49
C GLY A 81 -11.71 19.50 -8.06
N MET A 82 -11.94 18.81 -6.93
CA MET A 82 -13.26 18.35 -6.51
C MET A 82 -14.20 19.48 -6.01
N GLN A 83 -13.64 20.61 -5.60
CA GLN A 83 -14.40 21.74 -5.05
C GLN A 83 -13.90 23.07 -5.62
N ALA A 84 -14.78 24.06 -5.73
CA ALA A 84 -14.39 25.43 -6.03
C ALA A 84 -13.43 25.95 -4.95
N GLY A 85 -12.29 26.54 -5.35
CA GLY A 85 -11.27 27.03 -4.41
C GLY A 85 -10.25 25.97 -3.93
N SER A 86 -10.37 24.71 -4.34
CA SER A 86 -9.42 23.63 -4.02
C SER A 86 -7.96 23.97 -4.35
N ARG A 87 -7.73 24.64 -5.50
CA ARG A 87 -6.41 25.13 -5.88
C ARG A 87 -5.82 26.11 -4.87
N GLN A 88 -6.61 27.06 -4.36
CA GLN A 88 -6.14 28.02 -3.36
C GLN A 88 -5.75 27.30 -2.07
N VAL A 89 -6.57 26.35 -1.61
CA VAL A 89 -6.27 25.52 -0.43
C VAL A 89 -4.95 24.76 -0.62
N ALA A 90 -4.73 24.18 -1.82
CA ALA A 90 -3.50 23.48 -2.14
C ALA A 90 -2.26 24.41 -2.15
N GLU A 91 -2.39 25.61 -2.72
CA GLU A 91 -1.33 26.61 -2.73
C GLU A 91 -0.99 27.12 -1.33
N GLU A 92 -2.01 27.35 -0.48
CA GLU A 92 -1.83 27.70 0.93
C GLU A 92 -1.14 26.57 1.72
N ALA A 93 -1.53 25.31 1.51
CA ALA A 93 -0.87 24.17 2.13
C ALA A 93 0.62 24.08 1.74
N ALA A 94 0.94 24.30 0.46
CA ALA A 94 2.32 24.34 -0.01
C ALA A 94 3.10 25.51 0.60
N GLN A 95 2.47 26.69 0.75
CA GLN A 95 3.10 27.84 1.41
C GLN A 95 3.40 27.56 2.88
N ARG A 96 2.47 26.91 3.60
CA ARG A 96 2.71 26.48 4.99
C ARG A 96 3.86 25.47 5.05
N CYS A 97 3.94 24.51 4.12
CA CYS A 97 5.07 23.58 4.05
C CYS A 97 6.41 24.30 3.85
N ARG A 98 6.47 25.30 2.96
CA ARG A 98 7.68 26.13 2.77
C ARG A 98 8.08 26.85 4.06
N SER A 99 7.11 27.42 4.78
CA SER A 99 7.37 28.10 6.06
C SER A 99 7.88 27.15 7.16
N LEU A 100 7.62 25.85 7.03
CA LEU A 100 8.12 24.80 7.92
C LEU A 100 9.50 24.27 7.50
N GLY A 101 10.11 24.84 6.44
CA GLY A 101 11.44 24.46 5.95
C GLY A 101 11.44 23.31 4.94
N LEU A 102 10.28 22.97 4.34
CA LEU A 102 10.20 21.95 3.29
C LEU A 102 10.41 22.58 1.91
N ASP A 103 11.46 22.16 1.22
CA ASP A 103 11.85 22.63 -0.10
C ASP A 103 12.38 21.45 -0.94
N PRO A 104 11.76 21.12 -2.10
CA PRO A 104 10.65 21.83 -2.75
C PRO A 104 9.28 21.52 -2.14
N ALA A 105 8.34 22.48 -2.21
CA ALA A 105 6.91 22.25 -1.92
C ALA A 105 6.08 22.41 -3.21
N LEU A 106 5.69 21.28 -3.81
CA LEU A 106 5.04 21.21 -5.11
C LEU A 106 3.53 21.10 -4.98
N VAL A 107 2.81 21.75 -5.90
CA VAL A 107 1.38 21.54 -6.12
C VAL A 107 1.17 20.85 -7.46
N ARG A 108 0.32 19.82 -7.49
CA ARG A 108 -0.06 19.11 -8.72
C ARG A 108 -1.56 18.91 -8.77
N SER A 109 -2.17 19.32 -9.88
CA SER A 109 -3.57 19.03 -10.15
C SER A 109 -3.71 17.66 -10.82
N VAL A 110 -4.74 16.90 -10.43
CA VAL A 110 -5.08 15.61 -11.04
C VAL A 110 -6.53 15.64 -11.51
N GLU A 111 -6.77 15.13 -12.71
CA GLU A 111 -8.12 14.83 -13.18
C GLU A 111 -8.55 13.47 -12.63
N VAL A 112 -9.63 13.45 -11.86
CA VAL A 112 -10.28 12.20 -11.45
C VAL A 112 -11.34 11.86 -12.49
N ARG A 113 -11.18 10.71 -13.15
CA ARG A 113 -12.21 10.14 -14.03
C ARG A 113 -12.85 9.00 -13.27
N ASP A 114 -14.17 8.99 -13.20
CA ASP A 114 -14.94 7.87 -12.66
C ASP A 114 -14.88 6.72 -13.67
N ASP A 115 -14.27 5.61 -13.27
CA ASP A 115 -14.12 4.40 -14.07
C ASP A 115 -15.15 3.32 -13.70
N GLY A 116 -16.13 3.66 -12.85
CA GLY A 116 -17.20 2.75 -12.43
C GLY A 116 -16.94 2.03 -11.11
N HIS A 117 -15.76 2.21 -10.49
CA HIS A 117 -15.41 1.65 -9.17
C HIS A 117 -15.71 2.56 -7.98
N GLY A 118 -16.35 3.69 -8.26
CA GLY A 118 -16.67 4.71 -7.26
C GLY A 118 -15.60 5.80 -7.20
N MET A 119 -16.09 7.05 -7.19
CA MET A 119 -15.26 8.25 -7.28
C MET A 119 -14.17 8.36 -6.18
N GLU A 120 -14.38 7.77 -4.99
CA GLU A 120 -13.38 7.78 -3.91
C GLU A 120 -12.15 6.92 -4.25
N ALA A 121 -12.35 5.72 -4.81
CA ALA A 121 -11.29 4.81 -5.21
C ALA A 121 -10.46 5.41 -6.36
N ALA A 122 -11.14 5.86 -7.42
CA ALA A 122 -10.51 6.52 -8.56
C ALA A 122 -9.70 7.77 -8.15
N ALA A 123 -10.24 8.60 -7.23
CA ALA A 123 -9.53 9.75 -6.68
C ALA A 123 -8.28 9.34 -5.89
N ARG A 124 -8.39 8.29 -5.05
CA ARG A 124 -7.28 7.76 -4.27
C ARG A 124 -6.17 7.25 -5.18
N ASP A 125 -6.48 6.55 -6.25
CA ASP A 125 -5.47 6.02 -7.17
C ASP A 125 -4.85 7.08 -8.06
N ALA A 126 -5.64 8.03 -8.56
CA ALA A 126 -5.10 9.22 -9.23
C ALA A 126 -4.10 9.97 -8.32
N ARG A 127 -4.44 10.12 -7.03
CA ARG A 127 -3.55 10.72 -6.02
C ARG A 127 -2.23 9.99 -5.90
N TYR A 128 -2.26 8.68 -5.67
CA TYR A 128 -1.05 7.90 -5.49
C TYR A 128 -0.20 7.85 -6.76
N ARG A 129 -0.82 7.75 -7.94
CA ARG A 129 -0.10 7.82 -9.22
C ARG A 129 0.66 9.13 -9.38
N ALA A 130 0.02 10.27 -9.09
CA ALA A 130 0.66 11.58 -9.17
C ALA A 130 1.80 11.74 -8.15
N ILE A 131 1.58 11.31 -6.91
CA ILE A 131 2.61 11.31 -5.86
C ILE A 131 3.83 10.49 -6.31
N CYS A 132 3.60 9.27 -6.80
CA CYS A 132 4.69 8.39 -7.22
C CYS A 132 5.43 8.94 -8.45
N ALA A 133 4.70 9.54 -9.40
CA ALA A 133 5.31 10.17 -10.57
C ALA A 133 6.27 11.31 -10.17
N GLU A 134 5.84 12.20 -9.27
CA GLU A 134 6.69 13.30 -8.79
C GLU A 134 7.88 12.82 -7.95
N ALA A 135 7.67 11.81 -7.10
CA ALA A 135 8.73 11.21 -6.31
C ALA A 135 9.85 10.64 -7.21
N ARG A 136 9.48 9.91 -8.27
CA ARG A 136 10.44 9.40 -9.26
C ARG A 136 11.15 10.53 -10.02
N ARG A 137 10.40 11.54 -10.47
CA ARG A 137 10.95 12.70 -11.20
C ARG A 137 12.02 13.44 -10.38
N MET A 138 11.87 13.47 -9.05
CA MET A 138 12.82 14.12 -8.15
C MET A 138 13.86 13.17 -7.54
N HIS A 139 13.86 11.89 -7.93
CA HIS A 139 14.71 10.86 -7.33
C HIS A 139 14.61 10.83 -5.78
N ALA A 140 13.38 10.99 -5.26
CA ALA A 140 13.15 10.93 -3.83
C ALA A 140 13.38 9.51 -3.31
N ALA A 141 14.09 9.41 -2.18
CA ALA A 141 14.35 8.15 -1.49
C ALA A 141 13.06 7.57 -0.88
N ALA A 142 12.13 8.42 -0.45
CA ALA A 142 10.84 8.00 0.09
C ALA A 142 9.79 9.11 0.06
N VAL A 143 8.52 8.70 0.14
CA VAL A 143 7.37 9.58 0.40
C VAL A 143 6.76 9.24 1.76
N MET A 144 6.63 10.25 2.62
CA MET A 144 6.02 10.17 3.95
C MET A 144 4.52 10.48 3.86
N LEU A 145 3.70 9.61 4.47
CA LEU A 145 2.25 9.70 4.52
C LEU A 145 1.79 9.86 5.97
N ALA A 146 0.81 10.74 6.19
CA ALA A 146 0.35 11.10 7.52
C ALA A 146 -0.78 10.22 8.07
N HIS A 147 -0.70 8.91 7.83
CA HIS A 147 -1.64 7.97 8.43
C HIS A 147 -1.32 7.79 9.91
N THR A 148 -2.37 7.83 10.73
CA THR A 148 -2.34 7.75 12.19
C THR A 148 -2.74 6.37 12.70
N ARG A 149 -2.68 6.20 14.02
CA ARG A 149 -3.23 5.04 14.73
C ARG A 149 -4.74 4.89 14.53
N ASP A 150 -5.45 6.01 14.49
CA ASP A 150 -6.90 6.02 14.25
C ASP A 150 -7.21 5.50 12.84
N ASP A 151 -6.42 5.90 11.83
CA ASP A 151 -6.56 5.38 10.46
C ASP A 151 -6.30 3.86 10.36
N GLN A 152 -5.46 3.27 11.24
CA GLN A 152 -5.27 1.82 11.31
C GLN A 152 -6.55 1.10 11.75
N ALA A 153 -7.17 1.59 12.82
CA ALA A 153 -8.42 1.01 13.32
C ALA A 153 -9.54 1.15 12.28
N GLU A 154 -9.66 2.32 11.65
CA GLU A 154 -10.61 2.55 10.55
C GLU A 154 -10.37 1.58 9.39
N THR A 155 -9.11 1.38 8.99
CA THR A 155 -8.75 0.47 7.90
C THR A 155 -9.08 -0.98 8.24
N MET A 156 -8.81 -1.41 9.48
CA MET A 156 -9.14 -2.76 9.92
C MET A 156 -10.66 -3.00 9.96
N LEU A 157 -11.44 -2.03 10.46
CA LEU A 157 -12.91 -2.12 10.48
C LEU A 157 -13.50 -2.12 9.06
N LEU A 158 -12.99 -1.26 8.16
CA LEU A 158 -13.35 -1.28 6.75
C LEU A 158 -13.05 -2.63 6.11
N GLY A 159 -11.85 -3.17 6.37
CA GLY A 159 -11.43 -4.47 5.87
C GLY A 159 -12.39 -5.58 6.32
N LEU A 160 -12.72 -5.61 7.61
CA LEU A 160 -13.65 -6.59 8.19
C LEU A 160 -15.06 -6.53 7.60
N LEU A 161 -15.54 -5.34 7.28
CA LEU A 161 -16.84 -5.16 6.62
C LEU A 161 -16.84 -5.62 5.17
N ARG A 162 -15.68 -5.61 4.50
CA ARG A 162 -15.54 -5.91 3.07
C ARG A 162 -15.15 -7.35 2.79
N SER A 163 -14.27 -7.94 3.59
CA SER A 163 -13.72 -9.26 3.29
C SER A 163 -13.29 -10.00 4.55
N PRO A 164 -13.60 -11.31 4.64
CA PRO A 164 -13.04 -12.17 5.68
C PRO A 164 -11.59 -12.52 5.33
N GLY A 165 -10.65 -12.33 6.27
CA GLY A 165 -9.27 -12.81 6.08
C GLY A 165 -8.23 -12.09 6.92
N VAL A 166 -7.02 -12.68 6.97
CA VAL A 166 -5.87 -12.10 7.69
C VAL A 166 -5.44 -10.76 7.07
N ASP A 167 -5.67 -10.58 5.77
CA ASP A 167 -5.35 -9.35 5.05
C ASP A 167 -6.19 -8.17 5.55
N ALA A 168 -7.49 -8.40 5.75
CA ALA A 168 -8.41 -7.41 6.34
C ALA A 168 -8.02 -7.02 7.77
N LEU A 169 -7.43 -7.94 8.51
CA LEU A 169 -6.97 -7.73 9.89
C LEU A 169 -5.61 -7.04 9.96
N SER A 170 -4.80 -7.11 8.91
CA SER A 170 -3.42 -6.67 8.97
C SER A 170 -3.27 -5.15 9.03
N GLY A 171 -4.27 -4.35 8.61
CA GLY A 171 -4.14 -2.89 8.55
C GLY A 171 -3.05 -2.40 7.58
N MET A 172 -2.65 -1.13 7.63
CA MET A 172 -1.65 -0.58 6.69
C MET A 172 -0.21 -0.82 7.17
N PRO A 173 0.73 -1.23 6.31
CA PRO A 173 2.13 -1.44 6.72
C PRO A 173 2.85 -0.10 6.96
N ALA A 174 3.84 -0.10 7.85
CA ALA A 174 4.66 1.09 8.13
C ALA A 174 5.48 1.55 6.92
N VAL A 175 5.94 0.58 6.12
CA VAL A 175 6.64 0.80 4.85
C VAL A 175 5.97 -0.06 3.77
N SER A 176 5.73 0.52 2.61
CA SER A 176 5.19 -0.19 1.43
C SER A 176 5.80 0.38 0.17
N VAL A 177 5.93 -0.41 -0.89
CA VAL A 177 6.37 0.07 -2.20
C VAL A 177 5.15 0.19 -3.12
N ARG A 178 4.99 1.32 -3.80
CA ARG A 178 3.96 1.50 -4.84
C ARG A 178 4.57 2.14 -6.07
N GLY A 179 4.52 1.41 -7.19
CA GLY A 179 5.16 1.80 -8.45
C GLY A 179 6.64 2.19 -8.27
N GLY A 180 7.45 1.33 -7.66
CA GLY A 180 8.87 1.61 -7.40
C GLY A 180 9.16 2.79 -6.46
N VAL A 181 8.17 3.32 -5.72
CA VAL A 181 8.36 4.39 -4.73
C VAL A 181 8.12 3.85 -3.33
N THR A 182 9.08 4.05 -2.44
CA THR A 182 8.96 3.71 -1.01
C THR A 182 8.03 4.70 -0.31
N LEU A 183 6.89 4.21 0.16
CA LEU A 183 5.93 4.94 0.96
C LEU A 183 6.11 4.58 2.44
N VAL A 184 6.21 5.59 3.29
CA VAL A 184 6.47 5.44 4.73
C VAL A 184 5.36 6.11 5.53
N ARG A 185 4.89 5.49 6.61
CA ARG A 185 3.81 6.00 7.46
C ARG A 185 4.33 6.20 8.90
N PRO A 186 5.04 7.30 9.20
CA PRO A 186 5.67 7.46 10.52
C PRO A 186 4.66 7.57 11.67
N LEU A 187 3.45 8.06 11.40
CA LEU A 187 2.49 8.44 12.45
C LEU A 187 1.56 7.31 12.89
N LEU A 188 1.76 6.07 12.43
CA LEU A 188 0.87 4.94 12.75
C LEU A 188 0.76 4.62 14.25
N THR A 189 1.71 5.10 15.07
CA THR A 189 1.69 4.95 16.53
C THR A 189 1.12 6.17 17.26
N LEU A 190 0.86 7.27 16.55
CA LEU A 190 0.29 8.50 17.10
C LEU A 190 -1.21 8.55 16.83
N SER A 191 -1.99 9.07 17.78
CA SER A 191 -3.40 9.37 17.55
C SER A 191 -3.62 10.68 16.82
N ARG A 192 -4.81 10.83 16.23
CA ARG A 192 -5.29 12.09 15.66
C ARG A 192 -5.33 13.23 16.69
N ASP A 193 -5.58 12.92 17.96
CA ASP A 193 -5.50 13.91 19.05
C ASP A 193 -4.06 14.38 19.30
N GLN A 194 -3.09 13.48 19.19
CA GLN A 194 -1.68 13.83 19.34
C GLN A 194 -1.18 14.70 18.19
N THR A 195 -1.52 14.37 16.94
CA THR A 195 -1.20 15.22 15.77
C THR A 195 -1.90 16.57 15.85
N THR A 196 -3.16 16.61 16.30
CA THR A 196 -3.88 17.86 16.61
C THR A 196 -3.11 18.70 17.63
N GLY A 197 -2.68 18.07 18.73
CA GLY A 197 -1.90 18.72 19.76
C GLY A 197 -0.55 19.23 19.25
N ILE A 198 0.12 18.51 18.34
CA ILE A 198 1.37 18.95 17.72
C ILE A 198 1.14 20.22 16.88
N CYS A 199 0.09 20.26 16.06
CA CYS A 199 -0.23 21.47 15.30
C CYS A 199 -0.50 22.66 16.22
N ARG A 200 -1.25 22.45 17.32
CA ARG A 200 -1.53 23.50 18.32
C ARG A 200 -0.27 23.97 19.05
N ASP A 201 0.57 23.04 19.51
CA ASP A 201 1.83 23.35 20.21
C ASP A 201 2.79 24.16 19.33
N LEU A 202 2.74 23.96 18.00
CA LEU A 202 3.58 24.65 17.02
C LEU A 202 2.90 25.85 16.35
N GLY A 203 1.65 26.18 16.71
CA GLY A 203 0.90 27.29 16.10
C GLY A 203 0.60 27.11 14.61
N ILE A 204 0.50 25.87 14.13
CA ILE A 204 0.29 25.55 12.72
C ILE A 204 -1.20 25.57 12.40
N ALA A 205 -1.59 26.35 11.39
CA ALA A 205 -2.93 26.29 10.81
C ALA A 205 -3.06 25.09 9.86
N TRP A 206 -4.25 24.49 9.82
CA TRP A 206 -4.62 23.44 8.88
C TRP A 206 -5.99 23.73 8.28
N TRP A 207 -6.29 23.06 7.17
CA TRP A 207 -7.62 23.05 6.58
C TRP A 207 -8.39 21.81 7.04
N ASP A 208 -9.61 22.01 7.53
CA ASP A 208 -10.53 20.91 7.86
C ASP A 208 -11.49 20.73 6.66
N ASP A 209 -11.33 19.62 5.93
CA ASP A 209 -12.18 19.29 4.78
C ASP A 209 -13.61 18.97 5.25
N PRO A 210 -14.64 19.69 4.74
CA PRO A 210 -16.04 19.45 5.12
C PRO A 210 -16.51 18.00 4.89
N THR A 211 -15.95 17.30 3.92
CA THR A 211 -16.32 15.91 3.58
C THR A 211 -15.92 14.90 4.66
N ASN A 212 -15.08 15.30 5.61
CA ASN A 212 -14.71 14.45 6.76
C ASN A 212 -15.83 14.33 7.79
N GLY A 213 -16.80 15.25 7.81
CA GLY A 213 -17.86 15.27 8.82
C GLY A 213 -17.43 15.79 10.20
N ASP A 214 -16.21 16.34 10.34
CA ASP A 214 -15.67 16.90 11.60
C ASP A 214 -16.52 18.06 12.17
N GLY A 215 -17.38 18.68 11.35
CA GLY A 215 -18.29 19.77 11.75
C GLY A 215 -19.74 19.35 12.03
N GLU A 216 -20.09 18.09 11.82
CA GLU A 216 -21.48 17.61 11.97
C GLU A 216 -21.79 17.26 13.43
N SER A 217 -23.00 17.60 13.86
CA SER A 217 -23.51 17.25 15.19
C SER A 217 -24.46 16.06 15.10
N GLY A 218 -24.00 14.88 15.52
CA GLY A 218 -24.77 13.64 15.50
C GLY A 218 -24.25 12.63 14.48
N PRO A 219 -24.99 11.52 14.25
CA PRO A 219 -24.54 10.47 13.36
C PRO A 219 -24.44 10.93 11.90
N LEU A 220 -23.38 10.52 11.20
CA LEU A 220 -23.19 10.86 9.79
C LEU A 220 -24.09 9.99 8.89
N ASP A 221 -24.78 10.63 7.94
CA ASP A 221 -25.64 9.93 6.98
C ASP A 221 -24.87 9.29 5.82
N SER A 222 -25.58 8.55 4.96
CA SER A 222 -25.00 7.77 3.86
C SER A 222 -24.30 8.60 2.77
N ARG A 223 -24.41 9.93 2.77
CA ARG A 223 -23.69 10.82 1.84
C ARG A 223 -22.23 10.97 2.21
N PHE A 224 -21.86 10.70 3.46
CA PHE A 224 -20.48 10.73 3.91
C PHE A 224 -19.74 9.43 3.58
N PRO A 225 -18.43 9.51 3.25
CA PRO A 225 -17.59 8.33 3.05
C PRO A 225 -17.73 7.33 4.20
N LEU A 226 -17.71 6.03 3.88
CA LEU A 226 -17.84 4.98 4.90
C LEU A 226 -16.74 5.09 5.97
N ARG A 227 -15.53 5.51 5.59
CA ARG A 227 -14.43 5.76 6.52
C ARG A 227 -14.78 6.84 7.55
N SER A 228 -15.38 7.96 7.12
CA SER A 228 -15.84 9.03 8.00
C SER A 228 -16.94 8.53 8.95
N ARG A 229 -17.92 7.77 8.46
CA ARG A 229 -18.95 7.15 9.31
C ARG A 229 -18.35 6.19 10.34
N ILE A 230 -17.33 5.42 9.98
CA ILE A 230 -16.63 4.55 10.94
C ILE A 230 -15.96 5.38 12.04
N ARG A 231 -15.27 6.46 11.67
CA ARG A 231 -14.61 7.38 12.61
C ARG A 231 -15.58 8.04 13.58
N HIS A 232 -16.68 8.61 13.07
CA HIS A 232 -17.58 9.45 13.86
C HIS A 232 -18.69 8.67 14.56
N ASP A 233 -19.09 7.51 14.03
CA ASP A 233 -20.23 6.75 14.57
C ASP A 233 -19.80 5.41 15.18
N LEU A 234 -19.13 4.57 14.39
CA LEU A 234 -18.83 3.18 14.78
C LEU A 234 -17.78 3.11 15.88
N VAL A 235 -16.63 3.77 15.73
CA VAL A 235 -15.54 3.75 16.72
C VAL A 235 -16.02 4.31 18.07
N PRO A 236 -16.71 5.47 18.14
CA PRO A 236 -17.27 5.96 19.40
C PRO A 236 -18.32 5.02 20.00
N MET A 237 -19.15 4.37 19.18
CA MET A 237 -20.11 3.37 19.66
C MET A 237 -19.38 2.16 20.26
N LEU A 238 -18.37 1.62 19.59
CA LEU A 238 -17.56 0.50 20.09
C LEU A 238 -16.87 0.86 21.40
N ASN A 239 -16.29 2.06 21.50
CA ASN A 239 -15.66 2.54 22.73
C ASN A 239 -16.67 2.63 23.89
N ARG A 240 -17.87 3.17 23.64
CA ARG A 240 -18.94 3.23 24.65
C ARG A 240 -19.42 1.85 25.08
N PHE A 241 -19.62 0.93 24.12
CA PHE A 241 -20.09 -0.42 24.39
C PHE A 241 -19.06 -1.23 25.17
N ALA A 242 -17.78 -1.15 24.79
CA ALA A 242 -16.70 -1.92 25.39
C ALA A 242 -16.19 -1.33 26.72
N GLY A 243 -16.38 -0.03 26.95
CA GLY A 243 -15.90 0.66 28.15
C GLY A 243 -14.38 0.96 28.14
N PHE A 244 -13.72 0.87 26.98
CA PHE A 244 -12.30 1.19 26.81
C PHE A 244 -12.01 1.65 25.37
N ASP A 245 -10.79 2.13 25.12
CA ASP A 245 -10.33 2.52 23.78
C ASP A 245 -10.09 1.29 22.88
N VAL A 246 -11.03 1.02 21.98
CA VAL A 246 -10.98 -0.09 21.03
C VAL A 246 -9.95 0.17 19.92
N THR A 247 -9.66 1.43 19.57
CA THR A 247 -8.68 1.81 18.55
C THR A 247 -7.29 1.24 18.88
N ASP A 248 -6.90 1.35 20.13
CA ASP A 248 -5.62 0.84 20.63
C ASP A 248 -5.52 -0.70 20.58
N ARG A 249 -6.63 -1.41 20.87
CA ARG A 249 -6.69 -2.88 20.73
C ARG A 249 -6.63 -3.31 19.27
N LEU A 250 -7.39 -2.65 18.39
CA LEU A 250 -7.41 -2.94 16.95
C LEU A 250 -6.02 -2.72 16.34
N THR A 251 -5.35 -1.63 16.71
CA THR A 251 -3.99 -1.34 16.22
C THR A 251 -3.00 -2.44 16.61
N ARG A 252 -3.03 -2.91 17.88
CA ARG A 252 -2.19 -4.04 18.30
C ARG A 252 -2.53 -5.34 17.57
N ALA A 253 -3.82 -5.62 17.39
CA ALA A 253 -4.28 -6.79 16.64
C ALA A 253 -3.81 -6.73 15.18
N ALA A 254 -3.80 -5.55 14.57
CA ALA A 254 -3.28 -5.35 13.23
C ALA A 254 -1.77 -5.61 13.13
N ALA A 255 -0.99 -5.14 14.11
CA ALA A 255 0.44 -5.42 14.16
C ALA A 255 0.75 -6.92 14.26
N LEU A 256 0.04 -7.65 15.13
CA LEU A 256 0.19 -9.11 15.28
C LEU A 256 -0.24 -9.85 14.01
N SER A 257 -1.41 -9.50 13.46
CA SER A 257 -1.93 -10.11 12.23
C SER A 257 -0.99 -9.91 11.04
N ARG A 258 -0.32 -8.75 10.98
CA ARG A 258 0.68 -8.46 9.95
C ARG A 258 1.94 -9.32 10.09
N MET A 259 2.40 -9.59 11.32
CA MET A 259 3.53 -10.50 11.55
C MET A 259 3.17 -11.91 11.06
N ASP A 260 1.99 -12.40 11.41
CA ASP A 260 1.49 -13.70 10.98
C ASP A 260 1.34 -13.76 9.46
N LYS A 261 0.74 -12.73 8.84
CA LYS A 261 0.61 -12.60 7.39
C LYS A 261 1.97 -12.67 6.71
N SER A 262 2.94 -11.88 7.18
CA SER A 262 4.28 -11.82 6.57
C SER A 262 4.95 -13.19 6.59
N TYR A 263 4.88 -13.91 7.72
CA TYR A 263 5.41 -15.26 7.81
C TYR A 263 4.69 -16.24 6.86
N LEU A 264 3.36 -16.15 6.75
CA LEU A 264 2.59 -16.98 5.83
C LEU A 264 2.92 -16.67 4.36
N ASP A 265 3.10 -15.40 4.02
CA ASP A 265 3.48 -14.95 2.68
C ASP A 265 4.90 -15.45 2.33
N GLU A 266 5.86 -15.37 3.25
CA GLU A 266 7.20 -15.94 3.07
C GLU A 266 7.16 -17.46 2.82
N ARG A 267 6.41 -18.21 3.63
CA ARG A 267 6.29 -19.67 3.45
C ARG A 267 5.59 -20.02 2.13
N ALA A 268 4.63 -19.20 1.69
CA ALA A 268 3.99 -19.33 0.39
C ALA A 268 4.97 -19.06 -0.76
N ASP A 269 5.81 -18.03 -0.65
CA ASP A 269 6.85 -17.71 -1.63
C ASP A 269 7.91 -18.81 -1.72
N GLU A 270 8.31 -19.40 -0.59
CA GLU A 270 9.18 -20.57 -0.56
C GLU A 270 8.55 -21.80 -1.21
N ALA A 271 7.29 -22.11 -0.90
CA ALA A 271 6.56 -23.18 -1.58
C ALA A 271 6.46 -22.93 -3.08
N MET A 272 6.23 -21.68 -3.48
CA MET A 272 6.13 -21.27 -4.87
C MET A 272 7.48 -21.43 -5.59
N SER A 273 8.58 -20.99 -4.99
CA SER A 273 9.92 -21.14 -5.59
C SER A 273 10.32 -22.58 -5.88
N ARG A 274 9.86 -23.53 -5.06
CA ARG A 274 10.04 -24.97 -5.32
C ARG A 274 9.08 -25.53 -6.37
N ALA A 275 7.89 -24.94 -6.49
CA ALA A 275 6.83 -25.45 -7.35
C ALA A 275 6.88 -24.90 -8.78
N VAL A 276 7.43 -23.71 -9.01
CA VAL A 276 7.53 -23.10 -10.34
C VAL A 276 8.44 -23.95 -11.23
N LEU A 277 7.84 -24.43 -12.33
CA LEU A 277 8.56 -25.13 -13.38
C LEU A 277 8.99 -24.20 -14.50
N SER A 278 8.20 -23.16 -14.78
CA SER A 278 8.50 -22.12 -15.78
C SER A 278 7.49 -20.97 -15.72
N CYS A 279 7.90 -19.76 -16.10
CA CYS A 279 7.03 -18.59 -16.21
C CYS A 279 7.50 -17.64 -17.33
N SER A 280 6.56 -17.04 -18.06
CA SER A 280 6.82 -16.03 -19.11
C SER A 280 6.29 -14.66 -18.68
N LEU A 281 7.20 -13.78 -18.25
CA LEU A 281 6.86 -12.43 -17.79
C LEU A 281 6.82 -11.37 -18.92
N GLN A 282 7.32 -11.69 -20.13
CA GLN A 282 7.45 -10.74 -21.25
C GLN A 282 6.13 -10.41 -21.97
N ARG A 283 5.05 -11.16 -21.76
CA ARG A 283 3.76 -11.00 -22.47
C ARG A 283 2.73 -10.12 -21.74
N ILE A 284 3.11 -9.50 -20.62
CA ILE A 284 2.17 -8.78 -19.74
C ILE A 284 2.02 -7.29 -20.15
N ASP A 285 2.94 -6.75 -20.97
CA ASP A 285 2.97 -5.32 -21.30
C ASP A 285 2.22 -4.92 -22.60
N ASP A 286 1.79 -5.87 -23.46
CA ASP A 286 1.18 -5.60 -24.78
C ASP A 286 -0.34 -5.86 -24.86
N GLY A 287 -1.12 -5.42 -23.86
CA GLY A 287 -2.59 -5.49 -23.87
C GLY A 287 -3.24 -4.10 -23.96
N PRO A 288 -4.28 -3.90 -24.81
CA PRO A 288 -4.91 -2.60 -25.00
C PRO A 288 -5.72 -2.19 -23.76
N ASP A 289 -5.69 -0.90 -23.45
CA ASP A 289 -6.64 -0.12 -22.66
C ASP A 289 -7.43 -0.91 -21.59
N ARG A 290 -6.94 -0.88 -20.35
CA ARG A 290 -7.49 -1.58 -19.19
C ARG A 290 -8.88 -1.06 -18.84
N GLY A 291 -9.92 -1.60 -19.46
CA GLY A 291 -11.26 -1.66 -18.89
C GLY A 291 -11.33 -2.83 -17.92
N CYS A 292 -11.10 -2.58 -16.63
CA CYS A 292 -11.19 -3.61 -15.60
C CYS A 292 -12.45 -3.37 -14.78
N GLY A 293 -13.43 -4.27 -14.88
CA GLY A 293 -14.50 -4.44 -13.91
C GLY A 293 -14.05 -5.41 -12.82
N GLY A 294 -14.34 -5.09 -11.56
CA GLY A 294 -13.99 -5.90 -10.38
C GLY A 294 -13.93 -5.03 -9.13
N ASP A 295 -14.93 -5.15 -8.26
CA ASP A 295 -14.96 -4.53 -6.92
C ASP A 295 -13.75 -5.01 -6.10
N GLY A 296 -12.72 -4.18 -5.99
CA GLY A 296 -11.41 -4.57 -5.50
C GLY A 296 -10.67 -3.46 -4.77
N ASP A 297 -11.30 -2.80 -3.78
CA ASP A 297 -10.58 -1.91 -2.85
C ASP A 297 -9.75 -2.68 -1.79
N GLY A 298 -8.95 -3.64 -2.26
CA GLY A 298 -7.71 -4.00 -1.59
C GLY A 298 -6.70 -2.90 -1.89
N GLU A 299 -5.78 -2.62 -0.97
CA GLU A 299 -4.65 -1.75 -1.32
C GLU A 299 -3.94 -2.34 -2.55
N GLU A 300 -4.17 -1.77 -3.74
CA GLU A 300 -3.30 -1.90 -4.91
C GLU A 300 -1.94 -1.20 -4.65
N GLY A 301 -1.32 -1.50 -3.51
CA GLY A 301 0.13 -1.55 -3.45
C GLY A 301 0.52 -2.88 -4.09
N GLY A 302 0.48 -2.92 -5.43
CA GLY A 302 0.93 -4.08 -6.21
C GLY A 302 2.24 -4.55 -5.62
N GLU A 303 2.19 -5.69 -4.95
CA GLU A 303 3.34 -6.27 -4.32
C GLU A 303 4.33 -6.58 -5.45
N GLU A 304 5.37 -5.75 -5.57
CA GLU A 304 6.54 -6.14 -6.34
C GLU A 304 7.10 -7.47 -5.78
N GLY A 305 6.80 -7.83 -4.53
CA GLY A 305 7.18 -9.09 -3.85
C GLY A 305 6.93 -10.38 -4.64
N PRO A 306 5.68 -10.84 -4.87
CA PRO A 306 5.38 -12.05 -5.63
C PRO A 306 6.03 -12.07 -7.02
N ARG A 307 6.02 -10.93 -7.72
CA ARG A 307 6.64 -10.80 -9.03
C ARG A 307 8.16 -10.93 -8.95
N LEU A 308 8.81 -10.27 -7.99
CA LEU A 308 10.25 -10.36 -7.73
C LEU A 308 10.66 -11.77 -7.34
N VAL A 309 9.85 -12.48 -6.54
CA VAL A 309 10.08 -13.89 -6.21
C VAL A 309 10.01 -14.73 -7.48
N LEU A 310 8.98 -14.54 -8.30
CA LEU A 310 8.84 -15.26 -9.56
C LEU A 310 9.98 -14.94 -10.54
N GLU A 311 10.39 -13.68 -10.62
CA GLU A 311 11.55 -13.22 -11.40
C GLU A 311 12.87 -13.82 -10.90
N ALA A 312 13.09 -13.85 -9.58
CA ALA A 312 14.29 -14.45 -8.99
C ALA A 312 14.35 -15.97 -9.23
N VAL A 313 13.21 -16.64 -9.14
CA VAL A 313 13.09 -18.07 -9.46
C VAL A 313 13.36 -18.31 -10.95
N VAL A 314 12.81 -17.51 -11.85
CA VAL A 314 13.07 -17.62 -13.29
C VAL A 314 14.53 -17.32 -13.64
N ARG A 315 15.15 -16.32 -12.99
CA ARG A 315 16.57 -15.95 -13.20
C ARG A 315 17.53 -17.02 -12.66
N SER A 316 17.24 -17.63 -11.52
CA SER A 316 18.05 -18.73 -10.97
C SER A 316 17.91 -20.03 -11.78
N GLN A 317 16.85 -20.16 -12.59
CA GLN A 317 16.63 -21.28 -13.50
C GLN A 317 17.10 -21.02 -14.95
N HIS A 318 17.50 -19.79 -15.31
CA HIS A 318 18.08 -19.49 -16.62
C HIS A 318 19.41 -20.24 -16.80
N GLY A 319 19.43 -21.17 -17.76
CA GLY A 319 20.57 -22.06 -18.03
C GLY A 319 20.32 -23.54 -17.71
N ASN A 320 19.17 -23.90 -17.11
CA ASN A 320 18.78 -25.30 -16.93
C ASN A 320 18.04 -25.83 -18.18
N PRO A 321 18.63 -26.76 -18.96
CA PRO A 321 18.03 -27.29 -20.18
C PRO A 321 16.70 -28.02 -19.97
N LEU A 322 16.35 -28.42 -18.73
CA LEU A 322 15.04 -28.99 -18.39
C LEU A 322 13.91 -27.95 -18.33
N VAL A 323 14.23 -26.67 -18.11
CA VAL A 323 13.26 -25.56 -17.96
C VAL A 323 12.89 -24.93 -19.32
N SER A 324 13.83 -24.93 -20.26
CA SER A 324 13.70 -24.29 -21.58
C SER A 324 12.67 -24.94 -22.53
N GLY A 325 12.05 -26.06 -22.18
CA GLY A 325 11.10 -26.79 -23.02
C GLY A 325 9.70 -27.01 -22.40
N LEU A 326 9.41 -26.40 -21.25
CA LEU A 326 8.19 -26.69 -20.48
C LEU A 326 7.01 -25.75 -20.75
N LEU A 327 7.24 -24.51 -21.19
CA LEU A 327 6.18 -23.61 -21.67
C LEU A 327 5.81 -23.98 -23.10
N ARG A 328 4.52 -24.23 -23.34
CA ARG A 328 3.98 -24.30 -24.71
C ARG A 328 3.60 -22.90 -25.17
N ASP A 329 3.41 -22.73 -26.47
CA ASP A 329 2.83 -21.49 -27.01
C ASP A 329 1.53 -21.14 -26.27
N GLY A 330 1.52 -19.98 -25.60
CA GLY A 330 0.37 -19.45 -24.86
C GLY A 330 0.40 -19.68 -23.34
N ASP A 331 1.32 -20.49 -22.81
CA ASP A 331 1.48 -20.66 -21.36
C ASP A 331 2.21 -19.47 -20.75
N VAL A 332 1.67 -18.94 -19.65
CA VAL A 332 2.30 -17.86 -18.87
C VAL A 332 2.91 -18.37 -17.55
N LEU A 333 2.39 -19.49 -17.02
CA LEU A 333 2.86 -20.07 -15.76
C LEU A 333 2.67 -21.59 -15.78
N ALA A 334 3.68 -22.34 -15.31
CA ALA A 334 3.59 -23.78 -15.09
C ALA A 334 4.10 -24.16 -13.70
N LEU A 335 3.30 -24.92 -12.95
CA LEU A 335 3.53 -25.29 -11.55
C LEU A 335 3.51 -26.81 -11.36
N SER A 336 4.39 -27.32 -10.51
CA SER A 336 4.41 -28.72 -10.09
C SER A 336 3.25 -29.00 -9.13
N ALA A 337 2.23 -29.70 -9.63
CA ALA A 337 1.10 -30.14 -8.82
C ALA A 337 1.56 -31.09 -7.69
N VAL A 338 2.58 -31.92 -7.95
CA VAL A 338 3.13 -32.84 -6.94
C VAL A 338 3.78 -32.07 -5.79
N THR A 339 4.58 -31.04 -6.11
CA THR A 339 5.24 -30.22 -5.08
C THR A 339 4.20 -29.48 -4.24
N LEU A 340 3.26 -28.78 -4.89
CA LEU A 340 2.21 -28.06 -4.19
C LEU A 340 1.32 -28.99 -3.35
N SER A 341 1.01 -30.21 -3.82
CA SER A 341 0.12 -31.14 -3.09
C SER A 341 0.65 -31.54 -1.71
N ARG A 342 1.95 -31.38 -1.45
CA ARG A 342 2.59 -31.67 -0.15
C ARG A 342 2.50 -30.51 0.83
N GLU A 343 2.18 -29.31 0.36
CA GLU A 343 2.07 -28.13 1.20
C GLU A 343 0.75 -28.13 1.97
N HIS A 344 0.74 -27.53 3.16
CA HIS A 344 -0.48 -27.31 3.92
C HIS A 344 -1.48 -26.45 3.11
N PRO A 345 -2.80 -26.68 3.16
CA PRO A 345 -3.77 -25.90 2.39
C PRO A 345 -3.64 -24.38 2.54
N ALA A 346 -3.32 -23.89 3.75
CA ALA A 346 -3.10 -22.48 4.01
C ALA A 346 -1.92 -21.88 3.21
N ILE A 347 -0.85 -22.65 3.00
CA ILE A 347 0.31 -22.24 2.21
C ILE A 347 0.02 -22.41 0.72
N ARG A 348 -0.61 -23.52 0.33
CA ARG A 348 -0.91 -23.84 -1.07
C ARG A 348 -1.88 -22.85 -1.71
N LEU A 349 -2.99 -22.53 -1.04
CA LEU A 349 -3.95 -21.54 -1.54
C LEU A 349 -3.32 -20.15 -1.66
N ARG A 350 -2.47 -19.78 -0.68
CA ARG A 350 -1.75 -18.51 -0.68
C ARG A 350 -0.70 -18.44 -1.80
N ALA A 351 0.06 -19.51 -2.01
CA ALA A 351 1.02 -19.62 -3.11
C ALA A 351 0.32 -19.50 -4.48
N LEU A 352 -0.83 -20.17 -4.65
CA LEU A 352 -1.65 -20.03 -5.86
C LEU A 352 -2.14 -18.59 -6.06
N ALA A 353 -2.74 -17.97 -5.04
CA ALA A 353 -3.21 -16.60 -5.11
C ALA A 353 -2.08 -15.63 -5.51
N ARG A 354 -0.96 -15.67 -4.79
CA ARG A 354 0.22 -14.82 -5.04
C ARG A 354 0.79 -15.04 -6.44
N SER A 355 0.81 -16.28 -6.91
CA SER A 355 1.32 -16.59 -8.25
C SER A 355 0.46 -16.06 -9.39
N LEU A 356 -0.86 -16.07 -9.21
CA LEU A 356 -1.80 -15.52 -10.18
C LEU A 356 -1.70 -13.99 -10.18
N THR A 357 -1.62 -13.37 -9.00
CA THR A 357 -1.38 -11.92 -8.89
C THR A 357 -0.05 -11.51 -9.54
N ALA A 358 1.02 -12.30 -9.37
CA ALA A 358 2.33 -12.02 -9.97
C ALA A 358 2.30 -11.97 -11.51
N ILE A 359 1.38 -12.69 -12.15
CA ILE A 359 1.17 -12.67 -13.61
C ILE A 359 0.02 -11.74 -14.03
N GLY A 360 -0.50 -10.92 -13.12
CA GLY A 360 -1.58 -9.96 -13.40
C GLY A 360 -2.99 -10.55 -13.44
N VAL A 361 -3.21 -11.71 -12.81
CA VAL A 361 -4.51 -12.38 -12.72
C VAL A 361 -5.09 -12.27 -11.31
N GLU A 362 -6.14 -11.46 -11.16
CA GLU A 362 -6.83 -11.26 -9.88
C GLU A 362 -7.95 -12.29 -9.66
N ALA A 363 -7.56 -13.51 -9.27
CA ALA A 363 -8.52 -14.59 -9.06
C ALA A 363 -9.29 -14.44 -7.73
N SER A 364 -10.60 -14.68 -7.77
CA SER A 364 -11.44 -14.78 -6.56
C SER A 364 -11.06 -15.99 -5.69
N ALA A 365 -11.45 -15.96 -4.41
CA ALA A 365 -11.25 -17.10 -3.50
C ALA A 365 -11.87 -18.41 -4.04
N ALA A 366 -13.01 -18.33 -4.72
CA ALA A 366 -13.66 -19.48 -5.35
C ALA A 366 -12.83 -20.03 -6.52
N GLN A 367 -12.24 -19.16 -7.35
CA GLN A 367 -11.35 -19.57 -8.44
C GLN A 367 -10.05 -20.16 -7.91
N ILE A 368 -9.45 -19.58 -6.88
CA ILE A 368 -8.24 -20.13 -6.24
C ILE A 368 -8.52 -21.53 -5.69
N ALA A 369 -9.67 -21.74 -5.02
CA ALA A 369 -10.07 -23.05 -4.53
C ALA A 369 -10.36 -24.06 -5.66
N ALA A 370 -10.86 -23.60 -6.81
CA ALA A 370 -11.06 -24.45 -7.98
C ALA A 370 -9.72 -24.89 -8.59
N VAL A 371 -8.72 -23.98 -8.68
CA VAL A 371 -7.36 -24.34 -9.10
C VAL A 371 -6.71 -25.30 -8.10
N ASP A 372 -6.91 -25.10 -6.80
CA ASP A 372 -6.45 -26.03 -5.76
C ASP A 372 -7.02 -27.43 -5.94
N ALA A 373 -8.31 -27.54 -6.31
CA ALA A 373 -8.95 -28.82 -6.57
C ALA A 373 -8.28 -29.60 -7.71
N LEU A 374 -7.75 -28.91 -8.74
CA LEU A 374 -6.95 -29.54 -9.78
C LEU A 374 -5.67 -30.19 -9.22
N ILE A 375 -5.14 -29.70 -8.11
CA ILE A 375 -3.92 -30.23 -7.48
C ILE A 375 -4.24 -31.44 -6.61
N VAL A 376 -5.13 -31.27 -5.63
CA VAL A 376 -5.34 -32.25 -4.55
C VAL A 376 -6.55 -33.18 -4.75
N ARG A 377 -7.47 -32.83 -5.66
CA ARG A 377 -8.71 -33.60 -5.91
C ARG A 377 -8.90 -33.92 -7.39
N TRP A 378 -7.81 -34.20 -8.10
CA TRP A 378 -7.88 -34.47 -9.54
C TRP A 378 -8.57 -35.79 -9.86
N HIS A 379 -9.58 -35.71 -10.73
CA HIS A 379 -10.31 -36.88 -11.25
C HIS A 379 -10.67 -36.71 -12.74
N GLY A 380 -9.91 -35.93 -13.50
CA GLY A 380 -10.20 -35.60 -14.90
C GLY A 380 -11.06 -34.34 -15.09
N GLN A 381 -10.97 -33.38 -14.18
CA GLN A 381 -11.70 -32.11 -14.26
C GLN A 381 -11.28 -31.29 -15.49
N GLY A 382 -12.20 -30.49 -16.03
CA GLY A 382 -11.89 -29.54 -17.10
C GLY A 382 -11.08 -28.32 -16.62
N PRO A 383 -10.74 -27.40 -17.53
CA PRO A 383 -10.06 -26.14 -17.19
C PRO A 383 -10.92 -25.25 -16.28
N VAL A 384 -10.26 -24.52 -15.38
CA VAL A 384 -10.84 -23.47 -14.52
C VAL A 384 -10.70 -22.13 -15.23
N SER A 385 -11.82 -21.43 -15.43
CA SER A 385 -11.83 -20.09 -16.01
C SER A 385 -11.35 -19.05 -14.99
N LEU A 386 -10.41 -18.21 -15.39
CA LEU A 386 -9.83 -17.12 -14.61
C LEU A 386 -10.14 -15.76 -15.31
N PRO A 387 -10.04 -14.63 -14.59
CA PRO A 387 -10.29 -13.32 -15.17
C PRO A 387 -9.33 -12.98 -16.32
N SER A 388 -9.63 -11.93 -17.07
CA SER A 388 -8.80 -11.41 -18.17
C SER A 388 -8.49 -12.45 -19.26
N GLY A 389 -9.40 -13.41 -19.44
CA GLY A 389 -9.28 -14.48 -20.42
C GLY A 389 -8.28 -15.57 -20.02
N TYR A 390 -7.78 -15.62 -18.78
CA TYR A 390 -6.89 -16.70 -18.37
C TYR A 390 -7.67 -17.99 -18.08
N SER A 391 -7.00 -19.14 -18.20
CA SER A 391 -7.53 -20.41 -17.72
C SER A 391 -6.42 -21.25 -17.11
N ALA A 392 -6.77 -22.03 -16.09
CA ALA A 392 -5.87 -22.94 -15.42
C ALA A 392 -6.33 -24.39 -15.61
N PHE A 393 -5.43 -25.29 -15.98
CA PHE A 393 -5.76 -26.70 -16.17
C PHE A 393 -4.62 -27.60 -15.72
N ARG A 394 -4.95 -28.86 -15.43
CA ARG A 394 -3.95 -29.87 -15.09
C ARG A 394 -3.61 -30.73 -16.29
N GLN A 395 -2.31 -30.90 -16.52
CA GLN A 395 -1.77 -31.87 -17.46
C GLN A 395 -0.73 -32.74 -16.74
N LYS A 396 -1.05 -34.02 -16.52
CA LYS A 396 -0.24 -34.94 -15.73
C LYS A 396 0.06 -34.38 -14.32
N HIS A 397 1.31 -34.02 -14.05
CA HIS A 397 1.79 -33.51 -12.77
C HIS A 397 2.00 -31.98 -12.77
N VAL A 398 1.52 -31.29 -13.81
CA VAL A 398 1.72 -29.86 -14.01
C VAL A 398 0.38 -29.14 -14.04
N ILE A 399 0.26 -28.04 -13.29
CA ILE A 399 -0.79 -27.03 -13.45
C ILE A 399 -0.25 -25.99 -14.43
N ARG A 400 -1.00 -25.72 -15.49
CA ARG A 400 -0.67 -24.71 -16.50
C ARG A 400 -1.68 -23.58 -16.44
N VAL A 401 -1.21 -22.35 -16.59
CA VAL A 401 -2.03 -21.15 -16.76
C VAL A 401 -1.71 -20.54 -18.12
N CYS A 402 -2.74 -20.29 -18.92
CA CYS A 402 -2.65 -19.75 -20.28
C CYS A 402 -3.73 -18.68 -20.50
N GLN A 403 -3.51 -17.77 -21.46
CA GLN A 403 -4.51 -16.79 -21.90
C GLN A 403 -5.32 -17.34 -23.09
N TYR A 404 -6.63 -17.07 -23.12
CA TYR A 404 -7.56 -17.55 -24.15
C TYR A 404 -7.10 -17.09 -25.53
N GLY A 405 -6.91 -18.06 -26.43
CA GLY A 405 -6.30 -17.91 -27.76
C GLY A 405 -5.51 -19.16 -28.19
N GLY A 406 -5.05 -19.98 -27.23
CA GLY A 406 -4.33 -21.23 -27.50
C GLY A 406 -5.17 -22.51 -27.61
N HIS A 407 -6.48 -22.47 -27.31
CA HIS A 407 -7.34 -23.66 -27.24
C HIS A 407 -8.20 -23.93 -28.47
N ALA A 408 -8.13 -23.10 -29.53
CA ALA A 408 -8.95 -23.31 -30.72
C ALA A 408 -8.42 -24.40 -31.67
N ASN A 409 -7.20 -24.93 -31.49
CA ASN A 409 -6.67 -26.04 -32.30
C ASN A 409 -5.46 -26.70 -31.61
N ARG A 410 -5.66 -27.65 -30.67
CA ARG A 410 -4.67 -28.71 -30.38
C ARG A 410 -5.20 -29.77 -29.43
#